data_AF-A0A962ZUP2-F1
#
_entry.id   AF-A0A962ZUP2-F1
#
_cell.length_a   1.000
_cell.length_b   1.000
_cell.length_c   1.000
_cell.angle_alpha   90.00
_cell.angle_beta   90.00
_cell.angle_gamma   90.00
#
_symmetry.space_group_name_H-M   'P 1'
#
loop_
_entity.id
_entity.type
_entity.pdbx_description
1 polymer ?
#
loop_
_entity_poly.entity_id
_entity_poly.type
_entity_poly.pdbx_seq_one_letter_code
_entity_poly.pdbx_strand_id
1 'polypeptide(L)' 'MSKTRRRDIPRFQTPIIETHCHLDYLDEEALEATLEQSAAVGIERIITIAVAPGNLQRVMQLTRV' A
#
# COMPACT_ATOMS: atom_id res chain seq x y z
N MET A 1 16.59 -25.44 -10.69
CA MET A 1 16.42 -24.01 -10.34
C MET A 1 15.55 -23.35 -11.42
N SER A 2 14.23 -23.46 -11.33
CA SER A 2 13.34 -22.80 -12.30
C SER A 2 13.43 -21.29 -12.08
N LYS A 3 14.04 -20.57 -13.02
CA LYS A 3 14.01 -19.10 -13.07
C LYS A 3 12.60 -18.69 -13.47
N THR A 4 11.69 -18.61 -12.50
CA THR A 4 10.37 -18.02 -12.73
C THR A 4 10.59 -16.58 -13.18
N ARG A 5 10.41 -16.31 -14.47
CA ARG A 5 10.41 -14.94 -14.99
C ARG A 5 9.29 -14.19 -14.28
N ARG A 6 9.65 -13.20 -13.44
CA ARG A 6 8.68 -12.26 -12.87
C ARG A 6 7.96 -11.61 -14.05
N ARG A 7 6.62 -11.68 -14.02
CA ARG A 7 5.77 -11.02 -15.01
C ARG A 7 5.79 -9.52 -14.76
N ASP A 8 5.66 -8.75 -15.82
CA ASP A 8 5.49 -7.31 -15.72
C ASP A 8 4.19 -6.98 -14.98
N ILE A 9 4.18 -5.86 -14.26
CA ILE A 9 2.99 -5.38 -13.56
C ILE A 9 2.03 -4.79 -14.61
N PRO A 10 0.77 -5.26 -14.68
CA PRO A 10 -0.21 -4.70 -15.60
C PRO A 10 -0.44 -3.20 -15.35
N ARG A 11 -0.60 -2.44 -16.43
CA ARG A 11 -0.92 -1.01 -16.37
C ARG A 11 -2.34 -0.81 -16.88
N PHE A 12 -3.18 -0.21 -16.05
CA PHE A 12 -4.58 0.08 -16.38
C PHE A 12 -4.74 1.57 -16.70
N GLN A 13 -5.64 1.90 -17.63
CA GLN A 13 -6.02 3.29 -17.93
C GLN A 13 -7.10 3.81 -16.98
N THR A 14 -7.67 2.94 -16.17
CA THR A 14 -8.66 3.26 -15.14
C THR A 14 -7.99 3.37 -13.78
N PRO A 15 -8.44 4.28 -12.90
CA PRO A 15 -7.96 4.37 -11.52
C PRO A 15 -8.04 3.04 -10.77
N ILE A 16 -7.03 2.74 -9.96
CA ILE A 16 -7.02 1.58 -9.05
C ILE A 16 -7.22 2.08 -7.62
N ILE A 17 -8.04 1.35 -6.87
CA ILE A 17 -8.22 1.53 -5.43
C ILE A 17 -7.68 0.27 -4.75
N GLU A 18 -6.70 0.43 -3.86
CA GLU A 18 -6.38 -0.60 -2.88
C GLU A 18 -7.46 -0.57 -1.81
N THR A 19 -8.22 -1.66 -1.73
CA THR A 19 -9.40 -1.75 -0.86
C THR A 19 -9.08 -2.35 0.51
N HIS A 20 -7.92 -3.00 0.66
CA HIS A 20 -7.49 -3.61 1.90
C HIS A 20 -5.96 -3.74 1.97
N CYS A 21 -5.31 -2.98 2.84
CA CYS A 21 -3.92 -3.21 3.21
C CYS A 21 -3.62 -2.90 4.68
N HIS A 22 -2.38 -3.15 5.10
CA HIS A 22 -1.88 -2.90 6.45
C HIS A 22 -0.59 -2.08 6.39
N LEU A 23 -0.74 -0.76 6.33
CA LEU A 23 0.40 0.17 6.30
C LEU A 23 0.95 0.45 7.71
N ASP A 24 0.21 0.11 8.75
CA ASP A 24 0.55 0.36 10.15
C ASP A 24 1.73 -0.47 10.67
N TYR A 25 2.12 -1.52 9.95
CA TYR A 25 3.31 -2.33 10.26
C TYR A 25 4.61 -1.82 9.63
N LEU A 26 4.53 -0.86 8.72
CA LEU A 26 5.69 -0.29 8.07
C LEU A 26 6.33 0.79 8.94
N ASP A 27 7.66 0.79 8.95
CA ASP A 27 8.43 1.96 9.37
C ASP A 27 8.28 3.09 8.33
N GLU A 28 8.84 4.26 8.63
CA GLU A 28 8.64 5.47 7.82
C GLU A 28 9.23 5.33 6.40
N GLU A 29 10.44 4.77 6.27
CA GLU A 29 11.10 4.58 4.98
C GLU A 29 10.36 3.55 4.11
N ALA A 30 9.95 2.42 4.70
CA ALA A 30 9.19 1.40 3.99
C ALA A 30 7.79 1.90 3.60
N LEU A 31 7.16 2.73 4.43
CA LEU A 31 5.87 3.36 4.14
C LEU A 31 5.99 4.29 2.93
N GLU A 32 6.93 5.21 2.94
CA GLU A 32 7.15 6.17 1.85
C GLU A 32 7.43 5.44 0.53
N ALA A 33 8.38 4.51 0.54
CA ALA A 33 8.72 3.72 -0.65
C ALA A 33 7.52 2.90 -1.17
N THR A 34 6.68 2.36 -0.28
CA THR A 34 5.48 1.60 -0.67
C THR A 34 4.43 2.50 -1.32
N LEU A 35 4.20 3.70 -0.76
CA LEU A 35 3.24 4.66 -1.31
C LEU A 35 3.70 5.16 -2.69
N GLU A 36 4.99 5.48 -2.84
CA GLU A 36 5.56 5.88 -4.13
C GLU A 36 5.42 4.80 -5.19
N GLN A 37 5.77 3.54 -4.85
CA GLN A 37 5.63 2.42 -5.77
C GLN A 37 4.16 2.15 -6.15
N SER A 38 3.25 2.31 -5.20
CA SER A 38 1.80 2.15 -5.42
C SER A 38 1.27 3.22 -6.38
N ALA A 39 1.62 4.48 -6.14
CA ALA A 39 1.28 5.58 -7.05
C ALA A 39 1.89 5.37 -8.43
N ALA A 40 3.15 4.91 -8.50
CA ALA A 40 3.86 4.66 -9.74
C ALA A 40 3.20 3.58 -10.60
N VAL A 41 2.31 2.72 -10.06
CA VAL A 41 1.54 1.70 -10.81
C VAL A 41 0.06 2.05 -11.04
N GLY A 42 -0.38 3.24 -10.60
CA GLY A 42 -1.74 3.75 -10.82
C GLY A 42 -2.72 3.51 -9.68
N ILE A 43 -2.24 3.19 -8.47
CA ILE A 43 -3.08 3.17 -7.26
C ILE A 43 -3.30 4.61 -6.80
N GLU A 44 -4.55 5.08 -6.87
CA GLU A 44 -4.91 6.47 -6.54
C GLU A 44 -5.47 6.61 -5.13
N ARG A 45 -6.07 5.54 -4.59
CA ARG A 45 -6.70 5.52 -3.27
C ARG A 45 -6.33 4.24 -2.56
N ILE A 46 -6.11 4.35 -1.25
CA ILE A 46 -5.73 3.24 -0.39
C ILE A 46 -6.62 3.24 0.85
N ILE A 47 -7.15 2.07 1.18
CA ILE A 47 -7.83 1.79 2.44
C ILE A 47 -6.91 0.89 3.27
N THR A 48 -6.28 1.48 4.30
CA THR A 48 -5.50 0.74 5.30
C THR A 48 -6.35 0.50 6.54
N ILE A 49 -6.25 -0.70 7.12
CA ILE A 49 -7.08 -1.09 8.26
C ILE A 49 -6.25 -1.46 9.48
N ALA A 50 -6.80 -1.22 10.67
CA ALA A 50 -6.28 -1.77 11.92
C ALA A 50 -6.88 -3.15 12.17
N VAL A 51 -6.08 -4.07 12.71
CA VAL A 51 -6.52 -5.43 13.09
C VAL A 51 -6.81 -5.58 14.58
N ALA A 52 -6.43 -4.60 15.40
CA ALA A 52 -6.61 -4.61 16.84
C ALA A 52 -6.72 -3.17 17.41
N PRO A 53 -7.11 -3.01 18.68
CA PRO A 53 -7.12 -1.69 19.32
C PRO A 53 -5.73 -1.03 19.36
N GLY A 54 -4.67 -1.83 19.50
CA GLY A 54 -3.30 -1.34 19.67
C GLY A 54 -2.73 -0.60 18.46
N ASN A 55 -3.18 -0.91 17.24
CA ASN A 55 -2.73 -0.29 15.99
C ASN A 55 -3.71 0.74 15.42
N LEU A 56 -4.89 0.90 16.03
CA LEU A 56 -5.88 1.89 15.57
C LEU A 56 -5.30 3.31 15.56
N GLN A 57 -4.57 3.69 16.61
CA GLN A 57 -3.96 5.03 16.68
C GLN A 57 -2.97 5.26 15.54
N ARG A 58 -2.13 4.27 15.23
CA ARG A 58 -1.17 4.34 14.11
C ARG A 58 -1.90 4.51 12.78
N VAL A 59 -2.91 3.70 12.50
CA VAL A 59 -3.75 3.84 11.29
C VAL A 59 -4.39 5.23 11.19
N MET A 60 -4.90 5.77 12.30
CA MET A 60 -5.47 7.11 12.32
C MET A 60 -4.43 8.20 12.09
N GLN A 61 -3.18 8.02 12.51
CA GLN A 61 -2.10 8.98 12.24
C GLN A 61 -1.71 8.98 10.76
N LEU A 62 -1.73 7.83 10.08
CA LEU A 62 -1.42 7.70 8.66
C LEU A 62 -2.42 8.43 7.73
N THR A 63 -3.62 8.73 8.22
CA THR A 63 -4.74 9.25 7.39
C THR A 63 -5.08 10.71 7.66
N ARG A 64 -4.46 11.35 8.65
CA ARG A 64 -4.73 12.76 9.00
C ARG A 64 -3.87 13.69 8.15
N VAL A 65 -4.49 14.78 7.70
CA VAL A 65 -3.89 15.94 7.01
C VAL A 65 -3.70 17.09 7.98
#